data_AF-A0A4W6FX56-F1
#
_entry.id   AF-A0A4W6FX56-F1
#
_cell.length_a   1.000
_cell.length_b   1.000
_cell.length_c   1.000
_cell.angle_alpha   90.00
_cell.angle_beta   90.00
_cell.angle_gamma   90.00
#
_symmetry.space_group_name_H-M   'P 1'
#
loop_
_entity.id
_entity.type
_entity.pdbx_description
1 polymer ?
#
loop_
_entity_poly.entity_id
_entity_poly.type
_entity_poly.pdbx_seq_one_letter_code
_entity_poly.pdbx_strand_id
1 'polypeptide(L)'
;MGVKSKAAAAILVLLLFLGSLWLQGGLDYHWDSCIKGYNQVNKLHQLSNSSGADGAEGSQLLEGCPGQTFQVSLLLSHLLAAPAYTSDVLLQPYLSSWDELVKFMDALGPMVGLISKEIESKTSIIRQLALLAEENPEAELGPDIHSINSGSTEVGTKKDLGASQHTGAYHSVRSMIWVELNRGVVDFHHQTDSGCRTLLRLHRALLWLQLFLEKLAETPVAGRLRSPSELCREAYQSTLANHHTWFVRRAAELAFIAMPERGFFFRLVCVQNQDELSTVLNRVVRAIGEVYNRTQRALEENGMLDLP
;
A
#
# COMPACT_ATOMS: atom_id res chain seq x y z
N MET A 1 34.79 -20.25 12.04
CA MET A 1 33.57 -19.66 11.44
C MET A 1 33.07 -20.60 10.34
N GLY A 2 31.95 -21.27 10.56
CA GLY A 2 31.45 -22.33 9.68
C GLY A 2 30.93 -21.81 8.33
N VAL A 3 30.97 -22.67 7.31
CA VAL A 3 30.57 -22.37 5.93
C VAL A 3 29.13 -21.82 5.84
N LYS A 4 28.24 -22.25 6.75
CA LYS A 4 26.85 -21.75 6.89
C LYS A 4 26.74 -20.28 7.32
N SER A 5 27.68 -19.80 8.14
CA SER A 5 27.73 -18.40 8.60
C SER A 5 28.26 -17.45 7.51
N LYS A 6 29.16 -17.94 6.65
CA LYS A 6 29.66 -17.18 5.49
C LYS A 6 28.61 -17.08 4.38
N ALA A 7 27.82 -18.13 4.16
CA ALA A 7 26.70 -18.11 3.21
C ALA A 7 25.57 -17.17 3.65
N ALA A 8 25.20 -17.19 4.93
CA ALA A 8 24.20 -16.27 5.48
C ALA A 8 24.66 -14.80 5.36
N ALA A 9 25.93 -14.50 5.65
CA ALA A 9 26.49 -13.16 5.49
C ALA A 9 26.54 -12.71 4.03
N ALA A 10 26.89 -13.60 3.10
CA ALA A 10 26.91 -13.28 1.66
C ALA A 10 25.50 -13.03 1.09
N ILE A 11 24.49 -13.77 1.56
CA ILE A 11 23.09 -13.57 1.21
C ILE A 11 22.57 -12.24 1.79
N LEU A 12 22.95 -11.91 3.02
CA LEU A 12 22.59 -10.62 3.64
C LEU A 12 23.22 -9.44 2.89
N VAL A 13 24.48 -9.56 2.46
CA VAL A 13 25.15 -8.54 1.63
C VAL A 13 24.50 -8.41 0.26
N LEU A 14 24.13 -9.52 -0.40
CA LEU A 14 23.38 -9.49 -1.65
C LEU A 14 22.03 -8.81 -1.47
N LEU A 15 21.27 -9.17 -0.43
CA LEU A 15 19.96 -8.57 -0.17
C LEU A 15 20.03 -7.09 0.21
N LEU A 16 21.11 -6.65 0.89
CA LEU A 16 21.40 -5.23 1.14
C LEU A 16 21.70 -4.47 -0.16
N PHE A 17 22.50 -5.05 -1.06
CA PHE A 17 22.72 -4.49 -2.40
C PHE A 17 21.45 -4.49 -3.26
N LEU A 18 20.52 -5.40 -3.00
CA LEU A 18 19.29 -5.57 -3.78
C LEU A 18 18.15 -4.68 -3.26
N GLY A 19 18.14 -4.35 -1.96
CA GLY A 19 17.39 -3.21 -1.42
C GLY A 19 17.87 -1.90 -2.04
N SER A 20 19.20 -1.70 -2.15
CA SER A 20 19.72 -0.53 -2.87
C SER A 20 19.39 -0.52 -4.36
N LEU A 21 19.19 -1.68 -5.02
CA LEU A 21 18.79 -1.79 -6.44
C LEU A 21 17.28 -1.67 -6.67
N TRP A 22 16.45 -1.85 -5.65
CA TRP A 22 15.06 -1.37 -5.62
C TRP A 22 14.99 0.16 -5.44
N LEU A 23 15.97 0.73 -4.73
CA LEU A 23 16.22 2.18 -4.62
C LEU A 23 16.89 2.78 -5.87
N GLN A 24 17.62 2.01 -6.67
CA GLN A 24 18.44 2.47 -7.80
C GLN A 24 17.64 2.70 -9.09
N GLY A 25 16.49 3.33 -8.95
CA GLY A 25 15.99 4.30 -9.91
C GLY A 25 16.15 5.70 -9.31
N GLY A 26 17.40 6.07 -9.02
CA GLY A 26 17.78 7.37 -8.46
C GLY A 26 19.06 7.28 -7.64
N LEU A 27 20.21 7.53 -8.27
CA LEU A 27 21.42 7.94 -7.55
C LEU A 27 21.43 9.47 -7.58
N ASP A 28 21.08 10.13 -6.47
CA ASP A 28 21.85 11.26 -5.92
C ASP A 28 21.18 11.91 -4.69
N TYR A 29 21.94 11.89 -3.58
CA TYR A 29 21.99 12.76 -2.40
C TYR A 29 20.70 13.17 -1.65
N HIS A 30 20.54 12.68 -0.40
CA HIS A 30 20.88 13.44 0.83
C HIS A 30 20.55 12.56 2.07
N TRP A 31 21.57 12.00 2.71
CA TRP A 31 21.42 11.11 3.88
C TRP A 31 21.06 11.83 5.20
N ASP A 32 20.77 13.14 5.18
CA ASP A 32 20.64 13.94 6.41
C ASP A 32 19.21 14.12 6.96
N SER A 33 18.15 13.73 6.24
CA SER A 33 16.78 13.89 6.76
C SER A 33 16.22 12.65 7.49
N CYS A 34 16.84 11.48 7.35
CA CYS A 34 16.24 10.21 7.80
C CYS A 34 16.48 9.85 9.29
N ILE A 35 17.22 10.67 10.04
CA ILE A 35 17.57 10.36 11.45
C ILE A 35 16.72 11.16 12.46
N LYS A 36 15.98 12.20 12.05
CA LYS A 36 15.25 13.06 13.00
C LYS A 36 13.78 12.70 13.28
N GLY A 37 13.20 11.71 12.59
CA GLY A 37 11.77 11.38 12.73
C GLY A 37 11.40 10.37 13.84
N TYR A 38 12.37 9.71 14.48
CA TYR A 38 12.09 8.51 15.29
C TYR A 38 11.46 8.76 16.67
N ASN A 39 11.08 9.99 17.02
CA ASN A 39 10.60 10.31 18.37
C ASN A 39 9.19 10.90 18.46
N GLN A 40 8.38 10.90 17.38
CA GLN A 40 7.09 11.61 17.43
C GLN A 40 5.92 10.91 16.73
N VAL A 41 5.79 9.58 16.89
CA VAL A 41 4.54 8.88 16.58
C VAL A 41 4.18 7.96 17.75
N ASN A 42 3.77 8.56 18.84
CA ASN A 42 3.02 7.89 19.89
C ASN A 42 2.07 8.88 20.56
N LYS A 43 1.09 9.38 19.78
CA LYS A 43 -0.11 10.02 20.31
C LYS A 43 -1.15 10.23 19.22
N LEU A 44 -2.02 9.24 19.01
CA LEU A 44 -3.43 9.54 18.87
C LEU A 44 -4.25 8.35 19.40
N HIS A 45 -5.00 8.65 20.45
CA HIS A 45 -5.74 7.69 21.24
C HIS A 45 -6.94 7.12 20.47
N GLN A 46 -7.15 5.82 20.70
CA GLN A 46 -8.43 5.14 20.62
C GLN A 46 -9.52 5.97 21.29
N LEU A 47 -10.60 6.23 20.56
CA LEU A 47 -11.92 6.46 21.14
C LEU A 47 -12.88 5.49 20.45
N SER A 48 -13.04 4.32 21.07
CA SER A 48 -14.20 3.46 20.83
C SER A 48 -15.43 4.14 21.43
N ASN A 49 -16.47 4.33 20.63
CA ASN A 49 -17.82 4.52 21.13
C ASN A 49 -18.73 3.50 20.46
N SER A 50 -19.32 2.67 21.31
CA SER A 50 -20.36 1.70 20.98
C SER A 50 -21.74 2.37 20.99
N SER A 51 -22.55 2.11 19.97
CA SER A 51 -24.01 2.06 20.13
C SER A 51 -24.70 1.34 18.95
N GLY A 52 -25.37 0.23 19.26
CA GLY A 52 -26.78 0.00 18.89
C GLY A 52 -27.14 -0.37 17.44
N ALA A 53 -27.27 -1.68 17.22
CA ALA A 53 -28.23 -2.42 16.39
C ALA A 53 -29.05 -1.72 15.28
N ASP A 54 -28.98 -2.28 14.06
CA ASP A 54 -30.15 -2.88 13.42
C ASP A 54 -29.76 -3.91 12.35
N GLY A 55 -30.63 -4.90 12.12
CA GLY A 55 -30.29 -6.18 11.50
C GLY A 55 -30.38 -6.29 9.97
N ALA A 56 -30.01 -7.51 9.53
CA ALA A 56 -30.17 -8.12 8.20
C ALA A 56 -29.07 -7.86 7.15
N GLU A 57 -27.94 -8.55 7.32
CA GLU A 57 -27.44 -9.63 6.43
C GLU A 57 -26.09 -10.10 6.98
N GLY A 58 -25.86 -11.42 6.99
CA GLY A 58 -24.73 -12.06 7.67
C GLY A 58 -23.36 -11.71 7.09
N SER A 59 -22.86 -10.52 7.38
CA SER A 59 -21.45 -10.16 7.20
C SER A 59 -20.66 -10.88 8.28
N GLN A 60 -20.11 -12.05 7.96
CA GLN A 60 -19.17 -12.75 8.83
C GLN A 60 -17.99 -11.81 9.14
N LEU A 61 -18.06 -11.13 10.28
CA LEU A 61 -17.00 -10.29 10.78
C LEU A 61 -15.79 -11.21 11.01
N LEU A 62 -14.68 -10.97 10.31
CA LEU A 62 -13.45 -11.71 10.61
C LEU A 62 -13.00 -11.24 11.99
N GLU A 63 -12.88 -12.16 12.95
CA GLU A 63 -12.35 -11.85 14.27
C GLU A 63 -10.84 -11.63 14.23
N GLY A 64 -10.30 -10.96 15.25
CA GLY A 64 -8.87 -10.79 15.42
C GLY A 64 -8.17 -12.10 15.78
N CYS A 65 -6.94 -12.25 15.32
CA CYS A 65 -6.01 -13.33 15.67
C CYS A 65 -5.25 -12.99 16.97
N PRO A 66 -5.60 -13.56 18.13
CA PRO A 66 -4.96 -13.20 19.39
C PRO A 66 -3.45 -13.50 19.37
N GLY A 67 -2.66 -12.56 19.88
CA GLY A 67 -1.20 -12.72 20.02
C GLY A 67 -0.39 -12.55 18.72
N GLN A 68 -1.03 -12.18 17.60
CA GLN A 68 -0.35 -11.93 16.33
C GLN A 68 -0.24 -10.43 16.05
N THR A 69 0.88 -10.04 15.43
CA THR A 69 1.12 -8.65 15.00
C THR A 69 0.28 -8.31 13.77
N PHE A 70 0.27 -9.19 12.77
CA PHE A 70 -0.58 -9.09 11.60
C PHE A 70 -2.01 -9.49 11.92
N GLN A 71 -2.99 -8.72 11.41
CA GLN A 71 -4.41 -8.99 11.59
C GLN A 71 -5.14 -8.97 10.24
N VAL A 72 -5.53 -10.15 9.74
CA VAL A 72 -6.26 -10.28 8.47
C VAL A 72 -7.61 -9.55 8.47
N SER A 73 -8.26 -9.48 9.63
CA SER A 73 -9.51 -8.73 9.82
C SER A 73 -9.30 -7.22 9.69
N LEU A 74 -8.20 -6.69 10.22
CA LEU A 74 -7.84 -5.29 10.12
C LEU A 74 -7.43 -4.92 8.69
N LEU A 75 -6.62 -5.78 8.05
CA LEU A 75 -6.30 -5.64 6.62
C LEU A 75 -7.58 -5.56 5.78
N LEU A 76 -8.50 -6.50 5.96
CA LEU A 76 -9.75 -6.52 5.22
C LEU A 76 -10.60 -5.27 5.51
N SER A 77 -10.66 -4.82 6.76
CA SER A 77 -11.38 -3.60 7.14
C SER A 77 -10.83 -2.37 6.40
N HIS A 78 -9.52 -2.19 6.37
CA HIS A 78 -8.89 -1.07 5.65
C HIS A 78 -9.09 -1.16 4.13
N LEU A 79 -8.97 -2.36 3.55
CA LEU A 79 -9.21 -2.58 2.12
C LEU A 79 -10.67 -2.31 1.73
N LEU A 80 -11.63 -2.62 2.60
CA LEU A 80 -13.05 -2.33 2.37
C LEU A 80 -13.39 -0.85 2.58
N ALA A 81 -12.64 -0.14 3.43
CA ALA A 81 -12.80 1.29 3.66
C ALA A 81 -12.13 2.17 2.60
N ALA A 82 -11.15 1.65 1.86
CA ALA A 82 -10.40 2.41 0.87
C ALA A 82 -11.20 2.86 -0.37
N PRO A 83 -12.09 2.03 -0.96
CA PRO A 83 -12.93 2.46 -2.07
C PRO A 83 -13.93 3.56 -1.69
N ALA A 84 -13.81 4.75 -2.28
CA ALA A 84 -14.76 5.86 -2.09
C ALA A 84 -16.02 5.73 -2.98
N TYR A 85 -17.07 6.51 -2.76
CA TYR A 85 -18.29 6.43 -3.59
C TYR A 85 -18.06 6.77 -5.09
N THR A 86 -17.04 7.56 -5.42
CA THR A 86 -16.80 8.13 -6.77
C THR A 86 -15.90 7.27 -7.67
N SER A 87 -15.85 5.94 -7.48
CA SER A 87 -14.85 5.07 -8.14
C SER A 87 -13.40 5.51 -7.88
N ASP A 88 -13.16 6.16 -6.75
CA ASP A 88 -11.84 6.63 -6.29
C ASP A 88 -11.37 5.78 -5.10
N VAL A 89 -10.15 6.02 -4.63
CA VAL A 89 -9.51 5.33 -3.50
C VAL A 89 -9.01 6.37 -2.50
N LEU A 90 -9.49 6.28 -1.26
CA LEU A 90 -9.03 7.09 -0.14
C LEU A 90 -7.61 6.68 0.27
N LEU A 91 -6.72 7.67 0.42
CA LEU A 91 -5.31 7.40 0.69
C LEU A 91 -5.07 6.90 2.12
N GLN A 92 -5.78 7.43 3.12
CA GLN A 92 -5.59 7.02 4.52
C GLN A 92 -5.83 5.51 4.73
N PRO A 93 -7.02 4.95 4.41
CA PRO A 93 -7.25 3.50 4.53
C PRO A 93 -6.41 2.67 3.55
N TYR A 94 -6.06 3.19 2.37
CA TYR A 94 -5.12 2.53 1.45
C TYR A 94 -3.73 2.35 2.11
N LEU A 95 -3.18 3.40 2.71
CA LEU A 95 -1.89 3.35 3.40
C LEU A 95 -1.95 2.49 4.68
N SER A 96 -3.07 2.51 5.42
CA SER A 96 -3.28 1.60 6.55
C SER A 96 -3.37 0.13 6.13
N SER A 97 -3.90 -0.16 4.93
CA SER A 97 -3.84 -1.51 4.37
C SER A 97 -2.40 -1.95 4.18
N TRP A 98 -1.53 -1.05 3.67
CA TRP A 98 -0.10 -1.34 3.55
C TRP A 98 0.60 -1.55 4.89
N ASP A 99 0.22 -0.83 5.95
CA ASP A 99 0.78 -1.06 7.29
C ASP A 99 0.50 -2.49 7.78
N GLU A 100 -0.70 -3.02 7.53
CA GLU A 100 -1.01 -4.43 7.81
C GLU A 100 -0.25 -5.39 6.89
N LEU A 101 -0.09 -5.05 5.61
CA LEU A 101 0.70 -5.88 4.67
C LEU A 101 2.19 -5.95 5.03
N VAL A 102 2.74 -4.87 5.57
CA VAL A 102 4.10 -4.85 6.12
C VAL A 102 4.22 -5.84 7.28
N LYS A 103 3.25 -5.84 8.21
CA LYS A 103 3.22 -6.82 9.33
C LYS A 103 3.09 -8.25 8.83
N PHE A 104 2.29 -8.48 7.78
CA PHE A 104 2.18 -9.77 7.12
C PHE A 104 3.54 -10.24 6.58
N MET A 105 4.28 -9.36 5.89
CA MET A 105 5.60 -9.70 5.39
C MET A 105 6.58 -9.96 6.54
N ASP A 106 6.64 -9.11 7.56
CA ASP A 106 7.52 -9.31 8.71
C ASP A 106 7.29 -10.65 9.41
N ALA A 107 6.04 -11.13 9.45
CA ALA A 107 5.71 -12.44 9.99
C ALA A 107 6.32 -13.62 9.19
N LEU A 108 6.56 -13.46 7.88
CA LEU A 108 7.21 -14.49 7.05
C LEU A 108 8.71 -14.64 7.37
N GLY A 109 9.29 -13.69 8.11
CA GLY A 109 10.62 -13.77 8.70
C GLY A 109 11.65 -12.78 8.14
N PRO A 110 12.89 -12.81 8.66
CA PRO A 110 13.88 -11.76 8.41
C PRO A 110 14.29 -11.56 6.94
N MET A 111 14.12 -12.61 6.12
CA MET A 111 14.47 -12.58 4.70
C MET A 111 13.62 -11.60 3.89
N VAL A 112 12.38 -11.34 4.33
CA VAL A 112 11.48 -10.38 3.68
C VAL A 112 11.44 -9.02 4.38
N GLY A 113 12.05 -8.87 5.55
CA GLY A 113 12.07 -7.60 6.30
C GLY A 113 12.75 -6.45 5.55
N LEU A 114 13.62 -6.72 4.58
CA LEU A 114 14.15 -5.70 3.67
C LEU A 114 13.07 -5.19 2.72
N ILE A 115 12.20 -6.07 2.23
CA ILE A 115 11.05 -5.70 1.38
C ILE A 115 10.05 -4.91 2.20
N SER A 116 9.82 -5.29 3.47
CA SER A 116 8.96 -4.55 4.40
C SER A 116 9.43 -3.09 4.55
N LYS A 117 10.72 -2.89 4.82
CA LYS A 117 11.31 -1.54 4.94
C LYS A 117 11.16 -0.69 3.68
N GLU A 118 11.27 -1.29 2.50
CA GLU A 118 11.08 -0.59 1.23
C GLU A 118 9.64 -0.08 1.05
N ILE A 119 8.65 -0.89 1.48
CA ILE A 119 7.23 -0.51 1.44
C ILE A 119 6.94 0.55 2.50
N GLU A 120 7.46 0.41 3.71
CA GLU A 120 7.36 1.42 4.78
C GLU A 120 7.94 2.77 4.31
N SER A 121 9.13 2.76 3.70
CA SER A 121 9.74 3.96 3.16
C SER A 121 8.82 4.63 2.13
N LYS A 122 8.25 3.88 1.17
CA LYS A 122 7.36 4.44 0.13
C LYS A 122 6.05 4.95 0.68
N THR A 123 5.43 4.24 1.62
CA THR A 123 4.20 4.73 2.27
C THR A 123 4.48 5.97 3.12
N SER A 124 5.66 6.09 3.73
CA SER A 124 6.06 7.27 4.50
C SER A 124 6.23 8.52 3.61
N ILE A 125 6.71 8.38 2.38
CA ILE A 125 6.79 9.48 1.40
C ILE A 125 5.41 10.09 1.15
N ILE A 126 4.40 9.26 0.83
CA ILE A 126 3.03 9.75 0.57
C ILE A 126 2.46 10.45 1.81
N ARG A 127 2.70 9.92 3.02
CA ARG A 127 2.27 10.56 4.28
C ARG A 127 2.96 11.91 4.51
N GLN A 128 4.26 12.00 4.26
CA GLN A 128 5.01 13.26 4.42
C GLN A 128 4.53 14.31 3.42
N LEU A 129 4.31 13.93 2.16
CA LEU A 129 3.74 14.81 1.15
C LEU A 129 2.34 15.30 1.52
N ALA A 130 1.51 14.43 2.13
CA ALA A 130 0.21 14.82 2.64
C ALA A 130 0.30 15.89 3.74
N LEU A 131 1.19 15.71 4.72
CA LEU A 131 1.41 16.67 5.79
C LEU A 131 1.93 18.02 5.26
N LEU A 132 2.91 17.99 4.36
CA LEU A 132 3.46 19.20 3.74
C LEU A 132 2.43 19.97 2.91
N ALA A 133 1.47 19.27 2.32
CA ALA A 133 0.38 19.88 1.58
C ALA A 133 -0.65 20.57 2.51
N GLU A 134 -0.86 20.04 3.72
CA GLU A 134 -1.73 20.67 4.73
C GLU A 134 -1.06 21.89 5.40
N GLU A 135 0.27 21.87 5.58
CA GLU A 135 1.02 22.98 6.19
C GLU A 135 1.20 24.19 5.26
N ASN A 136 1.05 24.02 3.93
CA ASN A 136 1.18 25.11 2.95
C ASN A 136 -0.08 25.24 2.04
N PRO A 137 -1.22 25.74 2.56
CA PRO A 137 -2.46 25.87 1.79
C PRO A 137 -2.40 26.96 0.71
N GLU A 138 -1.36 27.83 0.72
CA GLU A 138 -1.30 29.04 -0.11
C GLU A 138 -1.11 28.77 -1.62
N ALA A 139 -0.87 27.51 -2.01
CA ALA A 139 -0.88 27.08 -3.41
C ALA A 139 -2.27 26.67 -3.92
N GLU A 140 -3.33 26.75 -3.10
CA GLU A 140 -4.70 26.30 -3.45
C GLU A 140 -5.57 27.35 -4.17
N LEU A 141 -5.05 28.56 -4.42
CA LEU A 141 -5.75 29.60 -5.19
C LEU A 141 -5.08 29.81 -6.55
N GLY A 142 -5.55 29.07 -7.56
CA GLY A 142 -5.36 29.43 -8.96
C GLY A 142 -6.14 30.72 -9.31
N PRO A 143 -5.76 31.44 -10.38
CA PRO A 143 -6.23 32.80 -10.62
C PRO A 143 -7.68 32.82 -11.11
N ASP A 144 -8.59 33.42 -10.33
CA ASP A 144 -9.92 33.78 -10.80
C ASP A 144 -9.81 34.86 -11.90
N ILE A 145 -10.18 34.49 -13.13
CA ILE A 145 -10.44 35.40 -14.23
C ILE A 145 -11.96 35.70 -14.24
N HIS A 146 -12.27 37.01 -14.29
CA HIS A 146 -13.59 37.70 -14.27
C HIS A 146 -14.11 38.05 -12.86
N SER A 147 -14.49 39.29 -12.50
CA SER A 147 -14.91 40.44 -13.31
C SER A 147 -14.89 41.74 -12.51
N ILE A 148 -14.99 42.84 -13.25
CA ILE A 148 -14.86 44.26 -12.92
C ILE A 148 -16.09 44.84 -12.15
N ASN A 149 -15.80 45.73 -11.19
CA ASN A 149 -16.57 46.85 -10.62
C ASN A 149 -17.87 46.66 -9.77
N SER A 150 -17.88 47.50 -8.71
CA SER A 150 -19.00 48.30 -8.17
C SER A 150 -19.64 47.88 -6.84
N GLY A 151 -19.51 48.79 -5.85
CA GLY A 151 -20.66 49.29 -5.08
C GLY A 151 -21.09 48.52 -3.83
N SER A 152 -20.97 49.20 -2.69
CA SER A 152 -21.58 48.90 -1.38
C SER A 152 -23.03 48.40 -1.43
N THR A 153 -23.41 47.46 -0.54
CA THR A 153 -24.44 47.56 0.53
C THR A 153 -24.70 46.16 1.13
N GLU A 154 -24.87 46.10 2.45
CA GLU A 154 -25.21 44.92 3.27
C GLU A 154 -26.51 44.22 2.82
N VAL A 155 -26.60 42.89 3.00
CA VAL A 155 -27.74 42.15 3.59
C VAL A 155 -27.40 40.65 3.57
N GLY A 156 -27.73 39.98 4.67
CA GLY A 156 -27.25 38.64 5.01
C GLY A 156 -27.67 37.52 4.07
N THR A 157 -26.87 36.45 4.09
CA THR A 157 -27.30 35.10 3.75
C THR A 157 -26.51 34.13 4.61
N LYS A 158 -27.25 33.27 5.33
CA LYS A 158 -26.73 32.08 6.01
C LYS A 158 -25.72 31.39 5.11
N LYS A 159 -24.44 31.37 5.50
CA LYS A 159 -23.55 30.31 5.03
C LYS A 159 -23.95 29.05 5.79
N ASP A 160 -24.64 28.16 5.09
CA ASP A 160 -24.67 26.75 5.44
C ASP A 160 -23.23 26.31 5.71
N LEU A 161 -22.91 26.05 6.97
CA LEU A 161 -21.80 25.18 7.33
C LEU A 161 -22.21 23.76 6.95
N GLY A 162 -22.25 23.51 5.63
CA GLY A 162 -22.26 22.17 5.07
C GLY A 162 -20.90 21.56 5.33
N ALA A 163 -20.89 20.45 6.04
CA ALA A 163 -19.72 19.68 6.43
C ALA A 163 -18.67 19.57 5.30
N SER A 164 -17.55 20.26 5.47
CA SER A 164 -16.32 20.03 4.71
C SER A 164 -15.80 18.64 5.07
N GLN A 165 -16.25 17.62 4.36
CA GLN A 165 -15.64 16.30 4.37
C GLN A 165 -14.25 16.43 3.74
N HIS A 166 -13.24 16.68 4.58
CA HIS A 166 -11.80 16.60 4.33
C HIS A 166 -11.37 16.62 2.85
N THR A 167 -11.44 17.78 2.20
CA THR A 167 -10.94 18.01 0.83
C THR A 167 -9.44 18.33 0.85
N GLY A 168 -8.63 17.47 1.45
CA GLY A 168 -7.16 17.64 1.45
C GLY A 168 -6.55 17.20 0.12
N ALA A 169 -5.43 17.83 -0.29
CA ALA A 169 -4.68 17.47 -1.49
C ALA A 169 -4.42 15.95 -1.61
N TYR A 170 -4.05 15.31 -0.50
CA TYR A 170 -3.78 13.87 -0.40
C TYR A 170 -4.92 13.09 0.28
N HIS A 171 -6.17 13.53 0.11
CA HIS A 171 -7.33 12.79 0.62
C HIS A 171 -7.57 11.46 -0.14
N SER A 172 -7.39 11.49 -1.46
CA SER A 172 -7.67 10.39 -2.38
C SER A 172 -6.59 10.25 -3.46
N VAL A 173 -6.58 9.13 -4.17
CA VAL A 173 -5.66 8.91 -5.30
C VAL A 173 -5.88 9.98 -6.37
N ARG A 174 -7.12 10.28 -6.76
CA ARG A 174 -7.36 11.31 -7.79
C ARG A 174 -7.05 12.72 -7.31
N SER A 175 -7.36 13.07 -6.07
CA SER A 175 -6.99 14.40 -5.54
C SER A 175 -5.47 14.59 -5.51
N MET A 176 -4.73 13.54 -5.13
CA MET A 176 -3.26 13.56 -5.16
C MET A 176 -2.74 13.74 -6.59
N ILE A 177 -3.24 12.95 -7.54
CA ILE A 177 -2.88 13.07 -8.96
C ILE A 177 -3.12 14.49 -9.47
N TRP A 178 -4.29 15.05 -9.19
CA TRP A 178 -4.66 16.39 -9.64
C TRP A 178 -3.73 17.47 -9.07
N VAL A 179 -3.46 17.44 -7.76
CA VAL A 179 -2.57 18.42 -7.12
C VAL A 179 -1.14 18.30 -7.63
N GLU A 180 -0.61 17.08 -7.75
CA GLU A 180 0.77 16.89 -8.19
C GLU A 180 0.99 17.28 -9.66
N LEU A 181 0.01 17.01 -10.54
CA LEU A 181 0.02 17.49 -11.92
C LEU A 181 -0.01 19.02 -11.98
N ASN A 182 -0.91 19.66 -11.23
CA ASN A 182 -1.04 21.12 -11.22
C ASN A 182 0.20 21.83 -10.68
N ARG A 183 0.90 21.21 -9.73
CA ARG A 183 2.17 21.71 -9.19
C ARG A 183 3.36 21.41 -10.10
N GLY A 184 3.18 20.61 -11.15
CA GLY A 184 4.26 20.22 -12.07
C GLY A 184 5.35 19.36 -11.41
N VAL A 185 5.02 18.59 -10.37
CA VAL A 185 5.98 17.73 -9.65
C VAL A 185 6.02 16.30 -10.18
N VAL A 186 5.11 15.94 -11.09
CA VAL A 186 5.14 14.67 -11.83
C VAL A 186 5.90 14.85 -13.13
N ASP A 187 6.89 14.01 -13.37
CA ASP A 187 7.67 13.97 -14.62
C ASP A 187 7.54 12.58 -15.26
N PHE A 188 7.25 12.54 -16.56
CA PHE A 188 7.01 11.31 -17.34
C PHE A 188 8.28 10.77 -18.03
N HIS A 189 9.39 11.51 -17.95
CA HIS A 189 10.67 11.17 -18.57
C HIS A 189 11.78 11.00 -17.55
N HIS A 190 11.70 11.73 -16.44
CA HIS A 190 12.70 11.72 -15.37
C HIS A 190 12.11 11.26 -14.05
N GLN A 191 12.97 10.69 -13.22
CA GLN A 191 12.59 10.17 -11.92
C GLN A 191 12.38 11.31 -10.93
N THR A 192 11.21 11.33 -10.31
CA THR A 192 10.83 12.29 -9.26
C THR A 192 10.50 11.57 -7.96
N ASP A 193 10.45 12.29 -6.85
CA ASP A 193 9.97 11.78 -5.57
C ASP A 193 8.47 12.05 -5.36
N SER A 194 7.72 12.13 -6.46
CA SER A 194 6.26 12.36 -6.44
C SER A 194 5.50 11.21 -5.79
N GLY A 195 4.37 11.57 -5.17
CA GLY A 195 3.38 10.65 -4.65
C GLY A 195 2.82 9.73 -5.74
N CYS A 196 2.59 10.21 -6.95
CA CYS A 196 2.09 9.42 -8.10
C CYS A 196 3.05 8.29 -8.48
N ARG A 197 4.36 8.59 -8.63
CA ARG A 197 5.37 7.57 -8.93
C ARG A 197 5.52 6.58 -7.77
N THR A 198 5.45 7.07 -6.55
CA THR A 198 5.51 6.24 -5.34
C THR A 198 4.30 5.30 -5.25
N LEU A 199 3.10 5.82 -5.52
CA LEU A 199 1.85 5.07 -5.60
C LEU A 199 1.94 3.99 -6.69
N LEU A 200 2.46 4.31 -7.88
CA LEU A 200 2.61 3.34 -8.97
C LEU A 200 3.44 2.10 -8.56
N ARG A 201 4.50 2.30 -7.78
CA ARG A 201 5.33 1.19 -7.29
C ARG A 201 4.58 0.31 -6.29
N LEU A 202 3.86 0.93 -5.35
CA LEU A 202 3.00 0.21 -4.42
C LEU A 202 1.92 -0.55 -5.20
N HIS A 203 1.28 0.10 -6.17
CA HIS A 203 0.25 -0.48 -7.04
C HIS A 203 0.75 -1.74 -7.79
N ARG A 204 1.96 -1.70 -8.37
CA ARG A 204 2.59 -2.88 -9.00
C ARG A 204 2.85 -4.01 -7.99
N ALA A 205 3.28 -3.67 -6.77
CA ALA A 205 3.48 -4.66 -5.71
C ALA A 205 2.16 -5.27 -5.19
N LEU A 206 1.08 -4.48 -5.19
CA LEU A 206 -0.25 -4.94 -4.77
C LEU A 206 -0.76 -6.03 -5.71
N LEU A 207 -0.55 -5.89 -7.03
CA LEU A 207 -0.92 -6.92 -8.01
C LEU A 207 -0.21 -8.25 -7.74
N TRP A 208 1.10 -8.19 -7.47
CA TRP A 208 1.87 -9.39 -7.14
C TRP A 208 1.29 -10.10 -5.91
N LEU A 209 1.01 -9.34 -4.85
CA LEU A 209 0.43 -9.89 -3.63
C LEU A 209 -0.96 -10.48 -3.89
N GLN A 210 -1.82 -9.78 -4.65
CA GLN A 210 -3.14 -10.25 -5.02
C GLN A 210 -3.06 -11.63 -5.69
N LEU A 211 -2.22 -11.77 -6.72
CA LEU A 211 -2.05 -13.03 -7.44
C LEU A 211 -1.46 -14.13 -6.56
N PHE A 212 -0.54 -13.79 -5.66
CA PHE A 212 0.00 -14.78 -4.72
C PHE A 212 -1.10 -15.29 -3.77
N LEU A 213 -1.90 -14.41 -3.18
CA LEU A 213 -2.98 -14.78 -2.27
C LEU A 213 -4.09 -15.55 -2.97
N GLU A 214 -4.43 -15.17 -4.21
CA GLU A 214 -5.38 -15.89 -5.06
C GLU A 214 -4.92 -17.33 -5.31
N LYS A 215 -3.68 -17.49 -5.77
CA LYS A 215 -3.06 -18.82 -5.96
C LYS A 215 -2.98 -19.64 -4.67
N LEU A 216 -2.74 -18.98 -3.53
CA LEU A 216 -2.67 -19.65 -2.22
C LEU A 216 -4.05 -20.12 -1.76
N ALA A 217 -5.12 -19.41 -2.15
CA ALA A 217 -6.50 -19.73 -1.85
C ALA A 217 -7.06 -20.88 -2.71
N GLU A 218 -6.44 -21.20 -3.85
CA GLU A 218 -6.92 -22.26 -4.74
C GLU A 218 -6.99 -23.63 -4.03
N THR A 219 -8.14 -24.28 -4.15
CA THR A 219 -8.34 -25.67 -3.73
C THR A 219 -8.41 -26.55 -4.99
N PRO A 220 -7.38 -27.35 -5.30
CA PRO A 220 -7.36 -28.15 -6.52
C PRO A 220 -8.40 -29.27 -6.46
N VAL A 221 -9.13 -29.46 -7.56
CA VAL A 221 -10.15 -30.53 -7.71
C VAL A 221 -9.50 -31.92 -7.66
N ALA A 222 -8.26 -32.03 -8.13
CA ALA A 222 -7.44 -33.24 -8.05
C ALA A 222 -5.96 -32.87 -7.90
N GLY A 223 -5.23 -33.66 -7.10
CA GLY A 223 -3.79 -33.47 -6.87
C GLY A 223 -3.45 -32.86 -5.51
N ARG A 224 -2.15 -32.64 -5.30
CA ARG A 224 -1.62 -32.07 -4.06
C ARG A 224 -1.60 -30.55 -4.14
N LEU A 225 -1.84 -29.87 -3.01
CA LEU A 225 -1.61 -28.43 -2.87
C LEU A 225 -0.15 -28.07 -3.17
N ARG A 226 0.06 -27.15 -4.11
CA ARG A 226 1.39 -26.64 -4.52
C ARG A 226 2.09 -25.89 -3.39
N SER A 227 3.42 -25.77 -3.36
CA SER A 227 4.10 -25.09 -2.25
C SER A 227 3.90 -23.56 -2.28
N PRO A 228 3.80 -22.84 -1.15
CA PRO A 228 3.73 -21.37 -1.15
C PRO A 228 4.93 -20.70 -1.85
N SER A 229 6.11 -21.32 -1.79
CA SER A 229 7.32 -20.87 -2.49
C SER A 229 7.11 -20.83 -4.02
N GLU A 230 6.58 -21.91 -4.60
CA GLU A 230 6.28 -21.98 -6.04
C GLU A 230 5.25 -20.94 -6.45
N LEU A 231 4.16 -20.82 -5.69
CA LEU A 231 3.06 -19.88 -5.99
C LEU A 231 3.54 -18.43 -5.92
N CYS A 232 4.34 -18.10 -4.90
CA CYS A 232 4.94 -16.78 -4.72
C CYS A 232 5.89 -16.42 -5.87
N ARG A 233 6.73 -17.36 -6.30
CA ARG A 233 7.64 -17.20 -7.45
C ARG A 233 6.87 -16.99 -8.75
N GLU A 234 5.83 -17.78 -9.00
CA GLU A 234 5.01 -17.68 -10.21
C GLU A 234 4.26 -16.34 -10.28
N ALA A 235 3.67 -15.90 -9.16
CA ALA A 235 3.05 -14.60 -9.06
C ALA A 235 4.07 -13.48 -9.36
N TYR A 236 5.28 -13.57 -8.80
CA TYR A 236 6.33 -12.57 -9.02
C TYR A 236 6.76 -12.50 -10.49
N GLN A 237 7.01 -13.65 -11.11
CA GLN A 237 7.41 -13.76 -12.52
C GLN A 237 6.36 -13.18 -13.46
N SER A 238 5.07 -13.32 -13.12
CA SER A 238 3.95 -12.80 -13.92
C SER A 238 3.70 -11.31 -13.75
N THR A 239 4.29 -10.66 -12.73
CA THR A 239 3.98 -9.28 -12.33
C THR A 239 5.24 -8.43 -12.16
N LEU A 240 5.72 -8.30 -10.93
CA LEU A 240 6.84 -7.44 -10.52
C LEU A 240 8.14 -7.71 -11.28
N ALA A 241 8.38 -8.96 -11.71
CA ALA A 241 9.58 -9.28 -12.48
C ALA A 241 9.72 -8.39 -13.72
N ASN A 242 8.61 -8.04 -14.39
CA ASN A 242 8.62 -7.19 -15.58
C ASN A 242 9.20 -5.79 -15.34
N HIS A 243 9.20 -5.32 -14.10
CA HIS A 243 9.70 -4.01 -13.70
C HIS A 243 11.06 -4.06 -12.99
N HIS A 244 11.61 -5.25 -12.76
CA HIS A 244 12.85 -5.44 -12.03
C HIS A 244 14.02 -5.80 -12.94
N THR A 245 15.21 -5.32 -12.57
CA THR A 245 16.48 -5.71 -13.20
C THR A 245 16.79 -7.18 -12.97
N TRP A 246 17.66 -7.75 -13.81
CA TRP A 246 18.06 -9.16 -13.71
C TRP A 246 18.56 -9.55 -12.31
N PHE A 247 19.38 -8.69 -11.68
CA PHE A 247 19.91 -8.92 -10.34
C PHE A 247 18.81 -9.00 -9.29
N VAL A 248 17.84 -8.07 -9.36
CA VAL A 248 16.68 -8.04 -8.46
C VAL A 248 15.81 -9.29 -8.63
N ARG A 249 15.55 -9.72 -9.87
CA ARG A 249 14.81 -10.97 -10.13
C ARG A 249 15.51 -12.17 -9.48
N ARG A 250 16.83 -12.26 -9.61
CA ARG A 250 17.60 -13.36 -9.03
C ARG A 250 17.56 -13.35 -7.50
N ALA A 251 17.60 -12.17 -6.89
CA ALA A 251 17.44 -11.99 -5.45
C ALA A 251 16.11 -12.55 -4.96
N ALA A 252 15.03 -12.12 -5.61
CA ALA A 252 13.67 -12.49 -5.24
C ALA A 252 13.47 -14.00 -5.34
N GLU A 253 13.94 -14.63 -6.43
CA GLU A 253 13.86 -16.08 -6.60
C GLU A 253 14.55 -16.88 -5.49
N LEU A 254 15.67 -16.38 -4.97
CA LEU A 254 16.38 -16.96 -3.83
C LEU A 254 15.63 -16.72 -2.52
N ALA A 255 15.09 -15.52 -2.31
CA ALA A 255 14.28 -15.20 -1.14
C ALA A 255 13.04 -16.09 -1.05
N PHE A 256 12.39 -16.41 -2.17
CA PHE A 256 11.22 -17.27 -2.19
C PHE A 256 11.50 -18.71 -1.75
N ILE A 257 12.74 -19.19 -1.79
CA ILE A 257 13.12 -20.52 -1.25
C ILE A 257 12.91 -20.56 0.27
N ALA A 258 13.03 -19.41 0.94
CA ALA A 258 12.82 -19.27 2.39
C ALA A 258 11.34 -19.06 2.76
N MET A 259 10.40 -19.15 1.82
CA MET A 259 8.97 -19.01 2.11
C MET A 259 8.50 -20.08 3.10
N PRO A 260 7.70 -19.71 4.11
CA PRO A 260 7.13 -20.67 5.05
C PRO A 260 6.24 -21.73 4.36
N GLU A 261 6.11 -22.88 5.02
CA GLU A 261 5.16 -23.91 4.62
C GLU A 261 3.71 -23.45 4.79
N ARG A 262 2.78 -24.05 4.04
CA ARG A 262 1.36 -23.64 4.02
C ARG A 262 0.72 -23.60 5.42
N GLY A 263 1.07 -24.52 6.30
CA GLY A 263 0.55 -24.54 7.68
C GLY A 263 0.91 -23.28 8.49
N PHE A 264 1.93 -22.51 8.09
CA PHE A 264 2.20 -21.19 8.65
C PHE A 264 1.09 -20.20 8.31
N PHE A 265 0.61 -20.18 7.07
CA PHE A 265 -0.46 -19.28 6.62
C PHE A 265 -1.79 -19.59 7.32
N PHE A 266 -2.08 -20.87 7.60
CA PHE A 266 -3.23 -21.25 8.43
C PHE A 266 -3.20 -20.56 9.80
N ARG A 267 -2.05 -20.62 10.48
CA ARG A 267 -1.87 -19.92 11.76
C ARG A 267 -1.98 -18.41 11.60
N LEU A 268 -1.35 -17.85 10.56
CA LEU A 268 -1.27 -16.41 10.31
C LEU A 268 -2.65 -15.74 10.12
N VAL A 269 -3.65 -16.49 9.63
CA VAL A 269 -5.02 -16.01 9.48
C VAL A 269 -6.03 -16.72 10.41
N CYS A 270 -5.53 -17.47 11.40
CA CYS A 270 -6.31 -18.19 12.41
C CYS A 270 -7.37 -19.16 11.86
N VAL A 271 -6.99 -19.94 10.85
CA VAL A 271 -7.82 -20.99 10.27
C VAL A 271 -7.20 -22.36 10.48
N GLN A 272 -7.99 -23.42 10.37
CA GLN A 272 -7.55 -24.79 10.64
C GLN A 272 -7.20 -25.58 9.38
N ASN A 273 -7.78 -25.22 8.23
CA ASN A 273 -7.69 -26.01 7.00
C ASN A 273 -7.68 -25.13 5.74
N GLN A 274 -7.47 -25.77 4.59
CA GLN A 274 -7.40 -25.09 3.30
C GLN A 274 -8.71 -24.43 2.88
N ASP A 275 -9.87 -24.99 3.23
CA ASP A 275 -11.18 -24.45 2.82
C ASP A 275 -11.50 -23.15 3.56
N GLU A 276 -11.21 -23.11 4.86
CA GLU A 276 -11.27 -21.89 5.66
C GLU A 276 -10.26 -20.84 5.18
N LEU A 277 -9.01 -21.25 4.89
CA LEU A 277 -8.00 -20.36 4.32
C LEU A 277 -8.50 -19.76 3.00
N SER A 278 -9.02 -20.61 2.11
CA SER A 278 -9.57 -20.19 0.82
C SER A 278 -10.68 -19.15 1.00
N THR A 279 -11.60 -19.40 1.93
CA THR A 279 -12.70 -18.48 2.23
C THR A 279 -12.20 -17.10 2.69
N VAL A 280 -11.24 -17.07 3.61
CA VAL A 280 -10.65 -15.82 4.12
C VAL A 280 -9.87 -15.10 3.02
N LEU A 281 -8.98 -15.80 2.32
CA LEU A 281 -8.12 -15.19 1.30
C LEU A 281 -8.94 -14.70 0.10
N ASN A 282 -9.98 -15.40 -0.34
CA ASN A 282 -10.84 -14.94 -1.43
C ASN A 282 -11.55 -13.62 -1.11
N ARG A 283 -11.90 -13.38 0.17
CA ARG A 283 -12.45 -12.08 0.60
C ARG A 283 -11.40 -10.97 0.50
N VAL A 284 -10.18 -11.25 0.96
CA VAL A 284 -9.06 -10.30 0.87
C VAL A 284 -8.70 -10.00 -0.58
N VAL A 285 -8.55 -11.03 -1.42
CA VAL A 285 -8.25 -10.90 -2.86
C VAL A 285 -9.31 -10.06 -3.57
N ARG A 286 -10.59 -10.27 -3.28
CA ARG A 286 -11.67 -9.44 -3.84
C ARG A 286 -11.55 -7.97 -3.43
N ALA A 287 -11.29 -7.71 -2.15
CA ALA A 287 -11.12 -6.35 -1.65
C ALA A 287 -9.88 -5.67 -2.24
N ILE A 288 -8.74 -6.38 -2.35
CA ILE A 288 -7.55 -5.90 -3.05
C ILE A 288 -7.88 -5.59 -4.51
N GLY A 289 -8.59 -6.49 -5.20
CA GLY A 289 -8.95 -6.31 -6.60
C GLY A 289 -9.78 -5.05 -6.86
N GLU A 290 -10.69 -4.71 -5.95
CA GLU A 290 -11.47 -3.47 -6.06
C GLU A 290 -10.59 -2.22 -5.93
N VAL A 291 -9.72 -2.18 -4.92
CA VAL A 291 -8.76 -1.09 -4.71
C VAL A 291 -7.79 -0.97 -5.89
N TYR A 292 -7.27 -2.11 -6.35
CA TYR A 292 -6.37 -2.21 -7.49
C TYR A 292 -7.02 -1.66 -8.76
N ASN A 293 -8.22 -2.13 -9.11
CA ASN A 293 -8.89 -1.73 -10.35
C ASN A 293 -9.19 -0.23 -10.41
N ARG A 294 -9.57 0.38 -9.28
CA ARG A 294 -9.80 1.83 -9.20
C ARG A 294 -8.51 2.63 -9.30
N THR A 295 -7.46 2.18 -8.62
CA THR A 295 -6.13 2.81 -8.70
C THR A 295 -5.55 2.70 -10.10
N GLN A 296 -5.67 1.52 -10.72
CA GLN A 296 -5.28 1.26 -12.10
C GLN A 296 -5.98 2.23 -13.05
N ARG A 297 -7.30 2.37 -12.94
CA ARG A 297 -8.08 3.30 -13.77
C ARG A 297 -7.65 4.74 -13.58
N ALA A 298 -7.46 5.19 -12.34
CA ALA A 298 -7.03 6.56 -12.05
C ALA A 298 -5.63 6.86 -12.64
N LEU A 299 -4.69 5.90 -12.57
CA LEU A 299 -3.37 6.05 -13.18
C LEU A 299 -3.44 6.01 -14.72
N GLU A 300 -4.25 5.13 -15.29
CA GLU A 300 -4.43 4.97 -16.74
C GLU A 300 -5.07 6.21 -17.38
N GLU A 301 -6.13 6.76 -16.76
CA GLU A 301 -6.81 7.99 -17.19
C GLU A 301 -5.85 9.19 -17.31
N ASN A 302 -4.71 9.15 -16.60
CA ASN A 302 -3.70 10.21 -16.58
C ASN A 302 -2.37 9.79 -17.24
N GLY A 303 -2.31 8.65 -17.93
CA GLY A 303 -1.11 8.18 -18.62
C GLY A 303 0.06 7.81 -17.71
N MET A 304 -0.21 7.46 -16.45
CA MET A 304 0.80 7.29 -15.39
C MET A 304 1.24 5.84 -15.14
N LEU A 305 0.85 4.88 -15.99
CA LEU A 305 1.21 3.47 -15.80
C LEU A 305 2.71 3.18 -16.01
N ASP A 306 3.40 4.08 -16.70
CA ASP A 306 4.81 3.96 -17.08
C ASP A 306 5.71 5.05 -16.50
N LEU A 307 5.31 5.70 -15.39
CA LEU A 307 6.18 6.67 -14.72
C LEU A 307 7.55 6.02 -14.40
N PRO A 308 8.67 6.74 -14.65
CA PRO A 308 10.04 6.21 -14.57
C PRO A 308 10.51 5.88 -13.16
#